data_AF-A0AAV2N3E1-F1
#
_entry.id   AF-A0AAV2N3E1-F1
#
_cell.length_a   1.000
_cell.length_b   1.000
_cell.length_c   1.000
_cell.angle_alpha   90.00
_cell.angle_beta   90.00
_cell.angle_gamma   90.00
#
_symmetry.space_group_name_H-M   'P 1'
#
loop_
_entity.id
_entity.type
_entity.pdbx_description
1 polymer ?
#
loop_
_entity_poly.entity_id
_entity_poly.type
_entity_poly.pdbx_seq_one_letter_code
_entity_poly.pdbx_strand_id
1 'polypeptide(L)'
;MKRIALLVLALAVNVIAEEIETIQQVATNFETDVETIQICLSEAGTTVEEMHIAKQKWQEIKADESIDEETKESFTIHGRFIACILEKKDMMKDSKLVLDKILEEIDKEPNGSKVSKEGITKCVNSLNENVEMTREDRVFGFIRCYYALLTNSQTKDKK
;
A
#
# COMPACT_ATOMS: atom_id res chain seq x y z
N MET A 1 37.92 -33.63 -14.19
CA MET A 1 36.82 -33.01 -14.97
C MET A 1 35.53 -33.00 -14.15
N LYS A 2 35.13 -31.78 -13.72
CA LYS A 2 33.76 -31.23 -13.68
C LYS A 2 32.58 -32.20 -13.47
N ARG A 3 32.09 -32.38 -12.23
CA ARG A 3 30.70 -32.88 -11.98
C ARG A 3 29.94 -32.33 -10.76
N ILE A 4 30.47 -31.39 -9.97
CA ILE A 4 29.78 -30.93 -8.72
C ILE A 4 29.16 -29.52 -8.84
N ALA A 5 29.26 -28.85 -10.00
CA ALA A 5 28.75 -27.48 -10.16
C ALA A 5 27.25 -27.36 -10.55
N LEU A 6 26.53 -28.47 -10.74
CA LEU A 6 25.18 -28.45 -11.34
C LEU A 6 24.00 -28.55 -10.35
N LEU A 7 24.25 -28.69 -9.03
CA LEU A 7 23.17 -28.87 -8.05
C LEU A 7 22.79 -27.60 -7.26
N VAL A 8 23.55 -26.51 -7.37
CA VAL A 8 23.26 -25.25 -6.65
C VAL A 8 22.30 -24.33 -7.42
N LEU A 9 22.20 -24.48 -8.75
CA LEU A 9 21.33 -23.64 -9.59
C LEU A 9 19.85 -24.02 -9.50
N ALA A 10 19.51 -25.27 -9.16
CA ALA A 10 18.12 -25.74 -9.13
C ALA A 10 17.30 -25.18 -7.95
N LEU A 11 17.96 -24.84 -6.83
CA LEU A 11 17.29 -24.29 -5.65
C LEU A 11 16.93 -22.80 -5.81
N ALA A 12 17.70 -22.05 -6.61
CA ALA A 12 17.41 -20.64 -6.87
C ALA A 12 16.18 -20.45 -7.77
N VAL A 13 15.92 -21.38 -8.70
CA VAL A 13 14.80 -21.27 -9.65
C VAL A 13 13.44 -21.33 -8.94
N ASN A 14 13.30 -22.16 -7.91
CA ASN A 14 12.04 -22.29 -7.18
C ASN A 14 11.70 -21.05 -6.34
N VAL A 15 12.72 -20.44 -5.70
CA VAL A 15 12.53 -19.21 -4.91
C VAL A 15 12.14 -18.03 -5.82
N ILE A 16 12.75 -17.93 -6.99
CA ILE A 16 12.45 -16.86 -7.97
C ILE A 16 11.03 -17.02 -8.54
N ALA A 17 10.56 -18.25 -8.76
CA ALA A 17 9.20 -18.48 -9.28
C ALA A 17 8.11 -18.05 -8.28
N GLU A 18 8.27 -18.38 -7.00
CA GLU A 18 7.33 -18.01 -5.93
C GLU A 18 7.29 -16.49 -5.70
N GLU A 19 8.45 -15.82 -5.76
CA GLU A 19 8.54 -14.36 -5.66
C GLU A 19 7.84 -13.66 -6.83
N ILE A 20 8.00 -14.17 -8.06
CA ILE A 20 7.35 -13.61 -9.25
C ILE A 20 5.83 -13.73 -9.17
N GLU A 21 5.29 -14.89 -8.75
CA GLU A 21 3.84 -15.06 -8.56
C GLU A 21 3.29 -14.08 -7.52
N THR A 22 4.04 -13.86 -6.43
CA THR A 22 3.65 -12.92 -5.37
C THR A 22 3.64 -11.47 -5.88
N ILE A 23 4.67 -11.06 -6.64
CA ILE A 23 4.72 -9.72 -7.25
C ILE A 23 3.58 -9.52 -8.26
N GLN A 24 3.25 -10.54 -9.07
CA GLN A 24 2.11 -10.49 -10.00
C GLN A 24 0.78 -10.28 -9.27
N GLN A 25 0.59 -10.93 -8.13
CA GLN A 25 -0.60 -10.73 -7.32
C GLN A 25 -0.68 -9.30 -6.77
N VAL A 26 0.45 -8.74 -6.30
CA VAL A 26 0.51 -7.34 -5.85
C VAL A 26 0.19 -6.37 -6.99
N ALA A 27 0.78 -6.60 -8.17
CA ALA A 27 0.53 -5.81 -9.37
C ALA A 27 -0.96 -5.82 -9.75
N THR A 28 -1.60 -6.99 -9.67
CA THR A 28 -3.05 -7.14 -9.89
C THR A 28 -3.87 -6.35 -8.88
N ASN A 29 -3.54 -6.43 -7.59
CA ASN A 29 -4.26 -5.73 -6.52
C ASN A 29 -4.17 -4.21 -6.64
N PHE A 30 -3.05 -3.69 -7.14
CA PHE A 30 -2.86 -2.26 -7.36
C PHE A 30 -3.29 -1.81 -8.76
N GLU A 31 -3.78 -2.71 -9.61
CA GLU A 31 -4.09 -2.46 -11.02
C GLU A 31 -2.92 -1.74 -11.73
N THR A 32 -1.75 -2.36 -11.67
CA THR A 32 -0.50 -1.87 -12.27
C THR A 32 0.31 -3.04 -12.83
N ASP A 33 1.41 -2.78 -13.54
CA ASP A 33 2.31 -3.83 -14.03
C ASP A 33 3.37 -4.25 -12.99
N VAL A 34 3.99 -5.41 -13.24
CA VAL A 34 5.05 -6.01 -12.41
C VAL A 34 6.27 -5.09 -12.31
N GLU A 35 6.63 -4.40 -13.40
CA GLU A 35 7.78 -3.49 -13.45
C GLU A 35 7.61 -2.34 -12.44
N THR A 36 6.41 -1.76 -12.38
CA THR A 36 6.05 -0.71 -11.44
C THR A 36 6.18 -1.18 -9.99
N ILE A 37 5.72 -2.40 -9.69
CA ILE A 37 5.88 -2.96 -8.34
C ILE A 37 7.35 -3.15 -8.00
N GLN A 38 8.16 -3.70 -8.91
CA GLN A 38 9.60 -3.89 -8.69
C GLN A 38 10.33 -2.56 -8.47
N ILE A 39 10.01 -1.53 -9.26
CA ILE A 39 10.53 -0.18 -9.09
C ILE A 39 10.18 0.34 -7.70
N CYS A 40 8.90 0.26 -7.30
CA CYS A 40 8.47 0.81 -6.02
C CYS A 40 9.02 0.03 -4.81
N LEU A 41 9.20 -1.28 -4.91
CA LEU A 41 9.91 -2.07 -3.89
C LEU A 41 11.36 -1.62 -3.75
N SER A 42 12.05 -1.40 -4.89
CA SER A 42 13.43 -0.93 -4.89
C SER A 42 13.57 0.50 -4.36
N GLU A 43 12.67 1.42 -4.74
CA GLU A 43 12.67 2.80 -4.25
C GLU A 43 12.36 2.88 -2.75
N ALA A 44 11.49 2.00 -2.25
CA ALA A 44 11.17 1.89 -0.82
C ALA A 44 12.27 1.17 -0.01
N GLY A 45 13.15 0.42 -0.68
CA GLY A 45 14.18 -0.40 -0.04
C GLY A 45 13.59 -1.59 0.72
N THR A 46 12.59 -2.26 0.14
CA THR A 46 11.82 -3.31 0.81
C THR A 46 11.50 -4.50 -0.11
N THR A 47 10.96 -5.59 0.47
CA THR A 47 10.50 -6.78 -0.25
C THR A 47 8.99 -6.98 -0.12
N VAL A 48 8.41 -7.84 -0.95
CA VAL A 48 6.98 -8.20 -0.84
C VAL A 48 6.67 -8.86 0.51
N GLU A 49 7.59 -9.66 1.04
CA GLU A 49 7.44 -10.31 2.34
C GLU A 49 7.35 -9.27 3.47
N GLU A 50 8.24 -8.28 3.49
CA GLU A 50 8.20 -7.18 4.46
C GLU A 50 6.91 -6.35 4.33
N MET A 51 6.39 -6.18 3.11
CA MET A 51 5.10 -5.52 2.88
C MET A 51 3.93 -6.33 3.43
N HIS A 52 4.00 -7.65 3.36
CA HIS A 52 3.00 -8.52 3.98
C HIS A 52 3.03 -8.42 5.50
N ILE A 53 4.22 -8.41 6.09
CA ILE A 53 4.41 -8.23 7.55
C ILE A 53 3.87 -6.87 7.99
N ALA A 54 4.18 -5.80 7.28
CA ALA A 54 3.66 -4.46 7.59
C ALA A 54 2.12 -4.42 7.55
N LYS A 55 1.51 -5.07 6.55
CA LYS A 55 0.05 -5.18 6.45
C LYS A 55 -0.56 -5.96 7.62
N GLN A 56 0.08 -7.05 8.05
CA GLN A 56 -0.39 -7.81 9.23
C GLN A 56 -0.29 -6.96 10.50
N LYS A 57 0.86 -6.31 10.74
CA LYS A 57 1.05 -5.38 11.87
C LYS A 57 -0.01 -4.27 11.87
N TRP A 58 -0.35 -3.73 10.70
CA TRP A 58 -1.41 -2.71 10.56
C TRP A 58 -2.79 -3.21 11.03
N GLN A 59 -3.14 -4.46 10.73
CA GLN A 59 -4.42 -5.04 11.13
C GLN A 59 -4.53 -5.31 12.63
N GLU A 60 -3.39 -5.48 13.31
CA GLU A 60 -3.32 -5.76 14.74
C GLU A 60 -3.39 -4.49 15.60
N ILE A 61 -3.11 -3.33 15.02
CA ILE A 61 -3.13 -2.05 15.73
C ILE A 61 -4.55 -1.67 16.12
N LYS A 62 -4.76 -1.55 17.43
CA LYS A 62 -5.97 -0.93 17.99
C LYS A 62 -5.85 0.58 17.96
N ALA A 63 -6.99 1.25 17.81
CA ALA A 63 -7.05 2.71 17.65
C ALA A 63 -6.46 3.51 18.83
N ASP A 64 -6.33 2.87 20.00
CA ASP A 64 -5.88 3.42 21.27
C ASP A 64 -4.47 2.96 21.71
N GLU A 65 -3.79 2.16 20.88
CA GLU A 65 -2.49 1.58 21.23
C GLU A 65 -1.32 2.45 20.74
N SER A 66 -0.32 2.64 21.59
CA SER A 66 0.92 3.33 21.21
C SER A 66 1.74 2.43 20.30
N ILE A 67 2.06 2.92 19.10
CA ILE A 67 2.89 2.21 18.12
C ILE A 67 4.35 2.33 18.52
N ASP A 68 5.06 1.21 18.65
CA ASP A 68 6.50 1.18 18.91
C ASP A 68 7.33 1.67 17.71
N GLU A 69 8.62 1.98 17.91
CA GLU A 69 9.48 2.54 16.86
C GLU A 69 9.74 1.57 15.70
N GLU A 70 9.85 0.26 15.95
CA GLU A 70 10.05 -0.74 14.89
C GLU A 70 8.80 -0.80 13.99
N THR A 71 7.62 -0.76 14.60
CA THR A 71 6.36 -0.72 13.87
C THR A 71 6.18 0.60 13.11
N LYS A 72 6.62 1.73 13.66
CA LYS A 72 6.65 3.02 12.93
C LYS A 72 7.59 2.97 11.72
N GLU A 73 8.77 2.39 11.86
CA GLU A 73 9.72 2.25 10.76
C GLU A 73 9.15 1.35 9.66
N SER A 74 8.55 0.21 10.04
CA SER A 74 7.85 -0.69 9.12
C SER A 74 6.75 0.02 8.32
N PHE A 75 5.95 0.88 8.97
CA PHE A 75 4.95 1.69 8.28
C PHE A 75 5.50 2.81 7.43
N THR A 76 6.64 3.37 7.82
CA THR A 76 7.32 4.37 6.99
C THR A 76 7.77 3.73 5.68
N ILE A 77 8.37 2.55 5.74
CA ILE A 77 8.78 1.78 4.56
C ILE A 77 7.55 1.41 3.71
N HIS A 78 6.48 0.92 4.33
CA HIS A 78 5.23 0.62 3.64
C HIS A 78 4.60 1.86 2.99
N GLY A 79 4.67 3.00 3.68
CA GLY A 79 4.23 4.31 3.20
C GLY A 79 5.01 4.77 1.99
N ARG A 80 6.34 4.53 1.94
CA ARG A 80 7.18 4.82 0.76
C ARG A 80 6.75 3.98 -0.44
N PHE A 81 6.54 2.68 -0.24
CA PHE A 81 6.11 1.78 -1.30
C PHE A 81 4.76 2.21 -1.89
N ILE A 82 3.77 2.48 -1.04
CA ILE A 82 2.45 2.93 -1.49
C ILE A 82 2.52 4.34 -2.11
N ALA A 83 3.30 5.26 -1.54
CA ALA A 83 3.49 6.60 -2.12
C ALA A 83 4.05 6.52 -3.55
N CYS A 84 5.06 5.67 -3.77
CA CYS A 84 5.59 5.42 -5.11
C CYS A 84 4.48 4.95 -6.07
N ILE A 85 3.68 3.95 -5.69
CA ILE A 85 2.59 3.47 -6.55
C ILE A 85 1.59 4.59 -6.86
N LEU A 86 1.19 5.37 -5.85
CA LEU A 86 0.27 6.49 -6.05
C LEU A 86 0.85 7.56 -6.97
N GLU A 87 2.15 7.84 -6.88
CA GLU A 87 2.84 8.75 -7.80
C GLU A 87 2.84 8.21 -9.23
N LYS A 88 3.14 6.92 -9.44
CA LYS A 88 3.10 6.30 -10.79
C LYS A 88 1.69 6.24 -11.38
N LYS A 89 0.66 6.24 -10.52
CA LYS A 89 -0.76 6.25 -10.91
C LYS A 89 -1.36 7.67 -10.94
N ASP A 90 -0.55 8.72 -10.87
CA ASP A 90 -0.97 10.13 -10.82
C ASP A 90 -1.97 10.47 -9.68
N MET A 91 -2.06 9.61 -8.66
CA MET A 91 -2.87 9.81 -7.45
C MET A 91 -2.11 10.56 -6.36
N MET A 92 -0.82 10.78 -6.55
CA MET A 92 0.00 11.62 -5.71
C MET A 92 0.93 12.48 -6.57
N LYS A 93 1.04 13.77 -6.25
CA LYS A 93 1.92 14.72 -6.93
C LYS A 93 2.37 15.79 -5.95
N ASP A 94 3.65 16.17 -6.01
CA ASP A 94 4.25 17.17 -5.11
C ASP A 94 3.97 16.83 -3.63
N SER A 95 4.11 15.54 -3.29
CA SER A 95 3.80 14.94 -2.00
C SER A 95 2.31 14.97 -1.59
N LYS A 96 1.40 15.51 -2.41
CA LYS A 96 -0.03 15.64 -2.11
C LYS A 96 -0.88 14.62 -2.86
N LEU A 97 -1.99 14.22 -2.25
CA LEU A 97 -2.96 13.31 -2.84
C LEU A 97 -3.81 14.03 -3.89
N VAL A 98 -4.02 13.41 -5.04
CA VAL A 98 -4.83 13.96 -6.14
C VAL A 98 -6.25 13.42 -6.01
N LEU A 99 -7.14 14.24 -5.42
CA LEU A 99 -8.51 13.83 -5.06
C LEU A 99 -9.28 13.23 -6.24
N ASP A 100 -9.27 13.90 -7.39
CA ASP A 100 -10.05 13.46 -8.56
C ASP A 100 -9.65 12.05 -9.00
N LYS A 101 -8.34 11.75 -9.02
CA LYS A 101 -7.81 10.43 -9.37
C LYS A 101 -8.15 9.35 -8.35
N ILE A 102 -8.15 9.71 -7.07
CA ILE A 102 -8.57 8.80 -6.00
C ILE A 102 -10.06 8.48 -6.12
N LEU A 103 -10.90 9.48 -6.39
CA LEU A 103 -12.34 9.27 -6.58
C LEU A 103 -12.63 8.46 -7.85
N GLU A 104 -11.88 8.68 -8.93
CA GLU A 104 -11.97 7.87 -10.16
C GLU A 104 -11.74 6.37 -9.87
N GLU A 105 -10.75 6.01 -9.05
CA GLU A 105 -10.52 4.59 -8.72
C GLU A 105 -11.59 3.99 -7.82
N ILE A 106 -12.05 4.77 -6.84
CA ILE A 106 -13.14 4.38 -5.95
C ILE A 106 -14.42 4.07 -6.74
N ASP A 107 -14.62 4.73 -7.88
CA ASP A 107 -15.76 4.50 -8.78
C ASP A 107 -15.64 3.26 -9.67
N LYS A 108 -14.45 2.69 -9.83
CA LYS A 108 -14.27 1.45 -10.61
C LYS A 108 -14.73 0.20 -9.88
N GLU A 109 -14.97 0.29 -8.57
CA GLU A 109 -15.46 -0.82 -7.74
C GLU A 109 -16.78 -1.40 -8.30
N PRO A 110 -16.83 -2.67 -8.73
CA PRO A 110 -17.98 -3.26 -9.45
C PRO A 110 -19.32 -3.22 -8.70
N ASN A 111 -19.28 -3.08 -7.37
CA ASN A 111 -20.46 -3.04 -6.51
C ASN A 111 -20.67 -1.66 -5.85
N GLY A 112 -20.02 -0.63 -6.39
CA GLY A 112 -19.90 0.67 -5.76
C GLY A 112 -18.95 0.63 -4.56
N SER A 113 -18.36 1.77 -4.24
CA SER A 113 -17.48 1.85 -3.09
C SER A 113 -18.23 1.70 -1.77
N LYS A 114 -17.67 0.93 -0.85
CA LYS A 114 -18.13 0.84 0.55
C LYS A 114 -17.77 2.07 1.37
N VAL A 115 -17.00 3.02 0.82
CA VAL A 115 -16.66 4.28 1.49
C VAL A 115 -17.41 5.45 0.87
N SER A 116 -17.79 6.42 1.71
CA SER A 116 -18.43 7.65 1.23
C SER A 116 -17.42 8.54 0.50
N LYS A 117 -17.75 8.97 -0.73
CA LYS A 117 -16.97 9.98 -1.48
C LYS A 117 -16.79 11.29 -0.72
N GLU A 118 -17.81 11.70 0.03
CA GLU A 118 -17.73 12.89 0.89
C GLU A 118 -16.70 12.66 2.01
N GLY A 119 -16.68 11.46 2.59
CA GLY A 119 -15.68 11.06 3.59
C GLY A 119 -14.27 11.10 3.02
N ILE A 120 -14.07 10.56 1.82
CA ILE A 120 -12.77 10.55 1.13
C ILE A 120 -12.32 11.97 0.81
N THR A 121 -13.23 12.80 0.29
CA THR A 121 -12.95 14.22 0.00
C THR A 121 -12.48 14.95 1.26
N LYS A 122 -13.19 14.78 2.38
CA LYS A 122 -12.81 15.38 3.66
C LYS A 122 -11.42 14.92 4.12
N CYS A 123 -11.12 13.64 3.98
CA CYS A 123 -9.82 13.11 4.38
C CYS A 123 -8.67 13.62 3.51
N VAL A 124 -8.82 13.55 2.18
CA VAL A 124 -7.79 14.02 1.26
C VAL A 124 -7.52 15.52 1.46
N ASN A 125 -8.56 16.34 1.60
CA ASN A 125 -8.39 17.77 1.85
C ASN A 125 -7.67 18.04 3.18
N SER A 126 -8.11 17.42 4.28
CA SER A 126 -7.48 17.58 5.58
C SER A 126 -6.01 17.18 5.59
N LEU A 127 -5.65 16.11 4.86
CA LEU A 127 -4.28 15.62 4.73
C LEU A 127 -3.42 16.52 3.83
N ASN A 128 -4.00 17.11 2.79
CA ASN A 128 -3.30 18.01 1.86
C ASN A 128 -3.10 19.44 2.41
N GLU A 129 -3.96 19.87 3.33
CA GLU A 129 -3.87 21.18 4.01
C GLU A 129 -2.71 21.23 5.03
N ASN A 130 -2.32 20.09 5.59
CA ASN A 130 -1.16 20.02 6.47
C ASN A 130 0.14 20.05 5.66
N VAL A 131 0.80 21.21 5.65
CA VAL A 131 2.03 21.46 4.86
C VAL A 131 3.27 20.76 5.43
N GLU A 132 3.27 20.40 6.70
CA GLU A 132 4.41 19.76 7.37
C GLU A 132 4.45 18.24 7.14
N MET A 133 3.36 17.64 6.63
CA MET A 133 3.32 16.20 6.38
C MET A 133 4.18 15.81 5.19
N THR A 134 5.04 14.83 5.41
CA THR A 134 5.75 14.11 4.34
C THR A 134 4.76 13.37 3.45
N ARG A 135 5.21 12.89 2.29
CA ARG A 135 4.35 12.09 1.41
C ARG A 135 3.96 10.77 2.10
N GLU A 136 4.88 10.17 2.85
CA GLU A 136 4.68 8.92 3.58
C GLU A 136 3.65 9.09 4.70
N ASP A 137 3.76 10.16 5.49
CA ASP A 137 2.77 10.48 6.54
C ASP A 137 1.38 10.67 5.94
N ARG A 138 1.32 11.28 4.75
CA ARG A 138 0.08 11.58 4.06
C ARG A 138 -0.59 10.31 3.53
N VAL A 139 0.19 9.39 2.97
CA VAL A 139 -0.27 8.04 2.61
C VAL A 139 -0.80 7.30 3.84
N PHE A 140 -0.03 7.29 4.93
CA PHE A 140 -0.43 6.63 6.16
C PHE A 140 -1.75 7.18 6.73
N GLY A 141 -1.87 8.51 6.77
CA GLY A 141 -3.10 9.20 7.18
C GLY A 141 -4.28 8.87 6.28
N PHE A 142 -4.06 8.74 4.97
CA PHE A 142 -5.10 8.36 4.02
C PHE A 142 -5.57 6.92 4.25
N ILE A 143 -4.66 5.97 4.41
CA ILE A 143 -4.98 4.57 4.72
C ILE A 143 -5.81 4.50 6.01
N ARG A 144 -5.37 5.19 7.08
CA ARG A 144 -6.12 5.25 8.35
C ARG A 144 -7.53 5.79 8.17
N CYS A 145 -7.68 6.90 7.42
CA CYS A 145 -9.02 7.42 7.14
C CYS A 145 -9.87 6.41 6.35
N TYR A 146 -9.32 5.82 5.28
CA TYR A 146 -10.04 4.88 4.44
C TYR A 146 -10.58 3.70 5.25
N TYR A 147 -9.75 3.10 6.12
CA TYR A 147 -10.18 2.04 7.03
C TYR A 147 -11.25 2.50 8.03
N ALA A 148 -11.14 3.71 8.58
CA ALA A 148 -12.17 4.27 9.46
C ALA A 148 -13.50 4.49 8.72
N LEU A 149 -13.48 4.87 7.44
CA LEU A 149 -14.68 5.00 6.63
C LEU A 149 -15.31 3.63 6.34
N LEU A 150 -14.50 2.61 6.08
CA LEU A 150 -14.96 1.23 5.88
C LEU A 150 -15.61 0.62 7.13
N THR A 151 -15.06 0.84 8.32
CA THR A 151 -15.66 0.32 9.57
C THR A 151 -16.96 1.04 9.92
N ASN A 152 -17.03 2.34 9.63
CA ASN A 152 -18.23 3.15 9.83
C ASN A 152 -19.36 2.82 8.82
N SER A 153 -19.04 2.38 7.61
CA SER A 153 -20.07 1.91 6.67
C SER A 153 -20.63 0.54 7.07
N GLN A 154 -19.78 -0.39 7.47
CA GLN A 154 -20.21 -1.73 7.93
C GLN A 154 -21.07 -1.72 9.20
N THR A 155 -20.95 -0.70 10.05
CA THR A 155 -21.81 -0.53 11.23
C THR A 155 -23.17 0.07 10.90
N LYS A 156 -23.30 0.85 9.82
CA LYS A 156 -24.59 1.38 9.35
C LYS A 156 -25.45 0.31 8.66
N ASP A 157 -24.84 -0.64 7.95
CA ASP A 157 -25.57 -1.75 7.31
C ASP A 157 -26.12 -2.79 8.31
N LYS A 158 -25.69 -2.74 9.58
CA LYS A 158 -26.13 -3.65 10.65
C LYS A 158 -27.24 -3.09 11.55
N LYS A 159 -27.79 -1.91 11.24
CA LYS A 159 -28.80 -1.23 12.06
C LYS A 159 -30.05 -0.93 11.24
#